data_AF-A0A9X3BZS5-F1
#
_entry.id   AF-A0A9X3BZS5-F1
#
_cell.length_a   1.000
_cell.length_b   1.000
_cell.length_c   1.000
_cell.angle_alpha   90.00
_cell.angle_beta   90.00
_cell.angle_gamma   90.00
#
_symmetry.space_group_name_H-M   'P 1'
#
loop_
_entity.id
_entity.type
_entity.pdbx_description
1 polymer ?
#
loop_
_entity_poly.entity_id
_entity_poly.type
_entity_poly.pdbx_seq_one_letter_code
_entity_poly.pdbx_strand_id
1 'polypeptide(L)'
;MKKKFEHTTCKENWRKEADMKKNISSPFAIYVLILVFIYLLALILFFKNSFFDFSMFSYWIGVGSWMVFYMNSQQIIDKNQFKQFTILSLLILILSALLLIVTKSSFLNFLMTGFPFFYIVYFRLLLFLFYKGFINTYKKPIILFASKGGNWKPENPTHAYNISKKEIIFSDLLFFGPILFAGVVAYFILQK
;
A
#
# COMPACT_ATOMS: atom_id res chain seq x y z
N MET A 1 49.88 7.07 28.83
CA MET A 1 49.12 8.04 28.00
C MET A 1 47.88 7.34 27.44
N LYS A 2 46.71 7.47 28.11
CA LYS A 2 45.46 6.78 27.72
C LYS A 2 44.78 7.57 26.59
N LYS A 3 44.73 7.02 25.37
CA LYS A 3 43.91 7.58 24.28
C LYS A 3 42.43 7.31 24.58
N LYS A 4 41.68 8.36 24.85
CA LYS A 4 40.21 8.37 24.92
C LYS A 4 39.70 8.12 23.50
N PHE A 5 39.07 6.96 23.26
CA PHE A 5 38.26 6.76 22.06
C PHE A 5 36.93 7.50 22.26
N GLU A 6 36.77 8.63 21.59
CA GLU A 6 35.48 9.32 21.53
C GLU A 6 34.50 8.50 20.66
N HIS A 7 33.32 8.24 21.21
CA HIS A 7 32.20 7.59 20.54
C HIS A 7 31.72 8.41 19.33
N THR A 8 32.24 8.13 18.14
CA THR A 8 31.79 8.70 16.87
C THR A 8 30.46 8.13 16.37
N THR A 9 29.92 7.07 16.99
CA THR A 9 28.75 6.34 16.48
C THR A 9 27.41 7.07 16.61
N CYS A 10 27.28 8.08 17.49
CA CYS A 10 25.99 8.75 17.67
C CYS A 10 25.74 9.84 16.61
N LYS A 11 26.74 10.65 16.26
CA LYS A 11 26.57 11.81 15.37
C LYS A 11 26.34 11.42 13.91
N GLU A 12 26.84 10.26 13.51
CA GLU A 12 26.73 9.73 12.15
C GLU A 12 25.34 9.13 11.85
N ASN A 13 24.69 8.53 12.86
CA ASN A 13 23.32 8.01 12.74
C ASN A 13 22.28 9.14 12.56
N TRP A 14 22.45 10.28 13.24
CA TRP A 14 21.55 11.44 13.07
C TRP A 14 21.63 12.07 11.67
N ARG A 15 22.83 12.12 11.06
CA ARG A 15 22.97 12.57 9.66
C ARG A 15 22.27 11.64 8.68
N LYS A 16 22.40 10.32 8.88
CA LYS A 16 21.70 9.33 8.04
C LYS A 16 20.18 9.42 8.15
N GLU A 17 19.63 9.67 9.34
CA GLU A 17 18.18 9.90 9.52
C GLU A 17 17.69 11.21 8.87
N ALA A 18 18.47 12.29 8.96
CA ALA A 18 18.13 13.56 8.33
C ALA A 18 18.18 13.50 6.80
N ASP A 19 19.19 12.83 6.23
CA ASP A 19 19.33 12.66 4.78
C ASP A 19 18.31 11.68 4.20
N MET A 20 17.92 10.64 4.94
CA MET A 20 16.80 9.77 4.55
C MET A 20 15.49 10.56 4.40
N LYS A 21 15.23 11.54 5.27
CA LYS A 21 14.00 12.33 5.22
C LYS A 21 13.91 13.23 3.99
N LYS A 22 15.05 13.66 3.44
CA LYS A 22 15.12 14.57 2.28
C LYS A 22 14.93 13.86 0.93
N ASN A 23 15.31 12.57 0.84
CA ASN A 23 15.24 11.80 -0.42
C ASN A 23 13.90 11.09 -0.68
N ILE A 24 13.03 10.97 0.31
CA ILE A 24 11.73 10.27 0.14
C ILE A 24 10.73 11.11 -0.67
N SER A 25 10.90 12.44 -0.78
CA SER A 25 9.94 13.28 -1.51
C SER A 25 9.96 13.06 -3.03
N SER A 26 11.13 12.73 -3.60
CA SER A 26 11.32 12.55 -5.03
C SER A 26 10.51 11.38 -5.62
N PRO A 27 10.63 10.13 -5.11
CA PRO A 27 9.87 9.00 -5.68
C PRO A 27 8.37 9.08 -5.39
N PHE A 28 7.95 9.68 -4.26
CA PHE A 28 6.52 9.84 -3.96
C PHE A 28 5.84 10.83 -4.92
N ALA A 29 6.50 11.93 -5.26
CA ALA A 29 6.00 12.90 -6.22
C ALA A 29 5.78 12.28 -7.61
N ILE A 30 6.65 11.36 -8.02
CA ILE A 30 6.51 10.61 -9.28
C ILE A 30 5.21 9.80 -9.28
N TYR A 31 4.91 9.06 -8.20
CA TYR A 31 3.65 8.31 -8.10
C TYR A 31 2.42 9.20 -8.19
N VAL A 32 2.44 10.36 -7.52
CA VAL A 32 1.35 11.34 -7.57
C VAL A 32 1.17 11.87 -8.99
N LEU A 33 2.26 12.22 -9.68
CA LEU A 33 2.21 12.76 -11.04
C LEU A 33 1.68 11.72 -12.04
N ILE A 34 2.17 10.48 -11.96
CA ILE A 34 1.68 9.36 -12.77
C ILE A 34 0.18 9.15 -12.53
N LEU A 35 -0.26 9.18 -11.27
CA LEU A 35 -1.67 9.01 -10.92
C LEU A 35 -2.54 10.11 -11.54
N VAL A 36 -2.17 11.38 -11.37
CA VAL A 36 -2.89 12.51 -11.94
C VAL A 36 -2.97 12.39 -13.47
N PHE A 37 -1.86 12.00 -14.11
CA PHE A 37 -1.82 11.79 -15.56
C PHE A 37 -2.77 10.67 -16.02
N ILE A 38 -2.83 9.54 -15.30
CA ILE A 38 -3.77 8.45 -15.58
C ILE A 38 -5.22 8.94 -15.51
N TYR A 39 -5.58 9.76 -14.52
CA TYR A 39 -6.94 10.30 -14.39
C TYR A 39 -7.29 11.33 -15.47
N LEU A 40 -6.33 12.17 -15.87
CA LEU A 40 -6.50 13.09 -17.00
C LEU A 40 -6.72 12.33 -18.31
N LEU A 41 -5.94 11.28 -18.56
CA LEU A 41 -6.14 10.40 -19.71
C LEU A 41 -7.49 9.71 -19.67
N ALA A 42 -7.91 9.20 -18.51
CA ALA A 42 -9.22 8.56 -18.35
C ALA A 42 -10.36 9.53 -18.68
N LEU A 43 -10.27 10.78 -18.23
CA LEU A 43 -11.24 11.82 -18.55
C LEU A 43 -11.31 12.09 -20.06
N ILE A 44 -10.17 12.25 -20.73
CA ILE A 44 -10.12 12.47 -22.19
C ILE A 44 -10.70 11.27 -22.95
N LEU A 45 -10.34 10.06 -22.55
CA LEU A 45 -10.82 8.82 -23.18
C LEU A 45 -12.33 8.65 -23.02
N PHE A 46 -12.87 8.99 -21.85
CA PHE A 46 -14.31 8.94 -21.61
C PHE A 46 -15.08 9.88 -22.56
N PHE A 47 -14.60 11.11 -22.78
CA PHE A 47 -15.25 12.04 -23.70
C PHE A 47 -15.06 11.69 -25.18
N LYS A 48 -13.97 11.02 -25.54
CA LYS A 48 -13.62 10.73 -26.93
C LYS A 48 -14.12 9.36 -27.42
N ASN A 49 -14.31 8.40 -26.52
CA ASN A 49 -14.51 7.01 -26.89
C ASN A 49 -15.65 6.36 -26.10
N SER A 50 -16.72 5.99 -26.79
CA SER A 50 -17.90 5.34 -26.20
C SER A 50 -17.62 3.97 -25.58
N PHE A 51 -16.47 3.35 -25.90
CA PHE A 51 -16.05 2.06 -25.32
C PHE A 51 -15.42 2.18 -23.93
N PHE A 52 -15.03 3.38 -23.50
CA PHE A 52 -14.38 3.57 -22.20
C PHE A 52 -15.41 3.91 -21.13
N ASP A 53 -15.80 2.89 -20.34
CA ASP A 53 -16.70 3.06 -19.19
C ASP A 53 -15.91 3.28 -17.89
N PHE A 54 -16.41 4.19 -17.06
CA PHE A 54 -15.92 4.42 -15.70
C PHE A 54 -15.96 3.14 -14.86
N SER A 55 -16.89 2.22 -15.10
CA SER A 55 -16.93 0.91 -14.43
C SER A 55 -15.61 0.15 -14.58
N MET A 56 -15.17 -0.05 -15.83
CA MET A 56 -13.93 -0.77 -16.11
C MET A 56 -12.71 -0.03 -15.54
N PHE A 57 -12.65 1.30 -15.70
CA PHE A 57 -11.58 2.11 -15.13
C PHE A 57 -11.51 1.98 -13.60
N SER A 58 -12.65 2.09 -12.93
CA SER A 58 -12.73 2.02 -11.47
C SER A 58 -12.25 0.67 -10.94
N TYR A 59 -12.60 -0.43 -11.62
CA TYR A 59 -12.12 -1.77 -11.30
C TYR A 59 -10.60 -1.87 -11.42
N TRP A 60 -10.02 -1.41 -12.53
CA TRP A 60 -8.56 -1.43 -12.75
C TRP A 60 -7.81 -0.57 -11.74
N ILE A 61 -8.35 0.61 -11.40
CA ILE A 61 -7.77 1.47 -10.36
C ILE A 61 -7.84 0.79 -9.00
N GLY A 62 -8.98 0.22 -8.62
CA GLY A 62 -9.16 -0.47 -7.35
C GLY A 62 -8.19 -1.65 -7.18
N VAL A 63 -8.26 -2.62 -8.10
CA VAL A 63 -7.43 -3.84 -8.06
C VAL A 63 -5.96 -3.53 -8.30
N GLY A 64 -5.65 -2.69 -9.30
CA GLY A 64 -4.27 -2.33 -9.64
C GLY A 64 -3.57 -1.59 -8.51
N SER A 65 -4.24 -0.59 -7.91
CA SER A 65 -3.66 0.14 -6.78
C SER A 65 -3.51 -0.74 -5.54
N TRP A 66 -4.45 -1.65 -5.28
CA TRP A 66 -4.32 -2.63 -4.21
C TRP A 66 -3.10 -3.54 -4.40
N MET A 67 -2.90 -4.09 -5.60
CA MET A 67 -1.74 -4.91 -5.91
C MET A 67 -0.43 -4.14 -5.73
N VAL A 68 -0.36 -2.89 -6.19
CA VAL A 68 0.82 -2.02 -5.98
C VAL A 68 1.08 -1.81 -4.49
N PHE A 69 0.04 -1.58 -3.69
CA PHE A 69 0.16 -1.38 -2.25
C PHE A 69 0.61 -2.64 -1.53
N TYR A 70 0.11 -3.80 -1.96
CA TYR A 70 0.55 -5.09 -1.46
C TYR A 70 2.01 -5.36 -1.79
N MET A 71 2.45 -5.16 -3.04
CA MET A 71 3.84 -5.33 -3.44
C MET A 71 4.79 -4.39 -2.68
N ASN A 72 4.34 -3.19 -2.32
CA ASN A 72 5.13 -2.23 -1.54
C ASN A 72 4.96 -2.38 -0.02
N SER A 73 4.23 -3.39 0.47
CA SER A 73 3.87 -3.51 1.89
C SER A 73 5.08 -3.62 2.82
N GLN A 74 6.12 -4.35 2.42
CA GLN A 74 7.36 -4.46 3.19
C GLN A 74 8.05 -3.09 3.27
N GLN A 75 8.16 -2.39 2.14
CA GLN A 75 8.71 -1.04 2.08
C GLN A 75 7.91 -0.04 2.94
N ILE A 76 6.57 -0.16 2.96
CA ILE A 76 5.70 0.69 3.79
C ILE A 76 6.05 0.55 5.27
N ILE A 77 6.32 -0.68 5.75
CA ILE A 77 6.78 -0.93 7.12
C ILE A 77 8.19 -0.37 7.31
N ASP A 78 9.11 -0.70 6.41
CA ASP A 78 10.52 -0.37 6.56
C ASP A 78 10.79 1.13 6.57
N LYS A 79 10.06 1.89 5.76
CA LYS A 79 10.22 3.35 5.68
C LYS A 79 9.11 4.12 6.41
N ASN A 80 8.22 3.43 7.14
CA ASN A 80 7.06 4.01 7.82
C ASN A 80 6.21 4.92 6.90
N GLN A 81 5.89 4.43 5.69
CA GLN A 81 5.26 5.23 4.63
C GLN A 81 3.73 5.26 4.71
N PHE A 82 3.12 4.81 5.80
CA PHE A 82 1.65 4.77 5.96
C PHE A 82 0.98 6.10 5.62
N LYS A 83 1.56 7.22 6.06
CA LYS A 83 1.03 8.57 5.75
C LYS A 83 1.01 8.85 4.25
N GLN A 84 2.07 8.50 3.53
CA GLN A 84 2.22 8.73 2.10
C GLN A 84 1.20 7.91 1.31
N PHE A 85 1.08 6.62 1.61
CA PHE A 85 0.11 5.76 0.96
C PHE A 85 -1.34 6.14 1.31
N THR A 86 -1.61 6.61 2.54
CA THR A 86 -2.92 7.16 2.91
C THR A 86 -3.27 8.40 2.08
N ILE A 87 -2.31 9.33 1.91
CA ILE A 87 -2.50 10.53 1.07
C ILE A 87 -2.77 10.11 -0.39
N LEU A 88 -2.02 9.12 -0.90
CA LEU A 88 -2.22 8.62 -2.26
C LEU A 88 -3.62 7.99 -2.44
N SER A 89 -4.10 7.21 -1.47
CA SER A 89 -5.45 6.66 -1.51
C SER A 89 -6.55 7.72 -1.41
N LEU A 90 -6.36 8.75 -0.58
CA LEU A 90 -7.29 9.87 -0.51
C LEU A 90 -7.31 10.65 -1.83
N LEU A 91 -6.17 10.81 -2.49
CA LEU A 91 -6.09 11.42 -3.81
C LEU A 91 -6.85 10.59 -4.85
N ILE A 92 -6.71 9.26 -4.84
CA ILE A 92 -7.51 8.34 -5.69
C ILE A 92 -9.01 8.57 -5.47
N LEU A 93 -9.45 8.64 -4.22
CA LEU A 93 -10.85 8.90 -3.87
C LEU A 93 -11.33 10.26 -4.40
N ILE A 94 -10.56 11.33 -4.20
CA ILE A 94 -10.91 12.68 -4.67
C ILE A 94 -11.03 12.69 -6.20
N LEU A 95 -10.03 12.18 -6.90
CA LEU A 95 -10.05 12.13 -8.37
C LEU A 95 -11.18 11.25 -8.91
N SER A 96 -11.48 10.13 -8.24
CA SER A 96 -12.61 9.27 -8.57
C SER A 96 -13.96 9.95 -8.34
N ALA A 97 -14.10 10.73 -7.26
CA ALA A 97 -15.31 11.49 -6.96
C ALA A 97 -15.55 12.57 -8.02
N LEU A 98 -14.49 13.28 -8.43
CA LEU A 98 -14.57 14.25 -9.53
C LEU A 98 -15.00 13.57 -10.82
N LEU A 99 -14.40 12.42 -11.15
CA LEU A 99 -14.75 11.68 -12.36
C LEU A 99 -16.18 11.13 -12.29
N LEU A 100 -16.65 10.67 -11.12
CA LEU A 100 -18.04 10.25 -10.89
C LEU A 100 -19.03 11.38 -11.18
N ILE A 101 -18.79 12.58 -10.66
CA ILE A 101 -19.66 13.75 -10.85
C ILE A 101 -19.73 14.12 -12.34
N VAL A 102 -18.59 14.12 -13.03
CA VAL A 102 -18.51 14.49 -14.45
C VAL A 102 -19.19 13.45 -15.34
N THR A 103 -18.95 12.17 -15.08
CA THR A 103 -19.42 11.06 -15.92
C THR A 103 -20.84 10.61 -15.59
N LYS A 104 -21.42 11.10 -14.48
CA LYS A 104 -22.71 10.64 -13.94
C LYS A 104 -22.79 9.13 -13.77
N SER A 105 -21.67 8.49 -13.43
CA SER A 105 -21.60 7.04 -13.29
C SER A 105 -22.24 6.55 -11.98
N SER A 106 -22.26 5.23 -11.79
CA SER A 106 -22.85 4.61 -10.59
C SER A 106 -21.97 4.85 -9.36
N PHE A 107 -22.61 5.02 -8.21
CA PHE A 107 -21.91 5.09 -6.91
C PHE A 107 -21.11 3.81 -6.60
N LEU A 108 -21.56 2.66 -7.09
CA LEU A 108 -20.88 1.38 -6.89
C LEU A 108 -19.48 1.38 -7.52
N ASN A 109 -19.33 1.97 -8.71
CA ASN A 109 -18.03 2.12 -9.37
C ASN A 109 -17.08 2.97 -8.53
N PHE A 110 -17.59 4.03 -7.87
CA PHE A 110 -16.79 4.82 -6.95
C PHE A 110 -16.34 4.04 -5.70
N LEU A 111 -17.19 3.17 -5.15
CA LEU A 111 -16.81 2.34 -4.00
C LEU A 111 -15.61 1.45 -4.30
N MET A 112 -15.48 0.94 -5.53
CA MET A 112 -14.36 0.11 -5.95
C MET A 112 -13.01 0.85 -5.88
N THR A 113 -12.99 2.17 -6.11
CA THR A 113 -11.74 2.95 -6.03
C THR A 113 -11.34 3.30 -4.59
N GLY A 114 -12.22 3.07 -3.61
CA GLY A 114 -11.91 3.21 -2.19
C GLY A 114 -11.11 2.05 -1.61
N PHE A 115 -11.00 0.93 -2.32
CA PHE A 115 -10.31 -0.27 -1.85
C PHE A 115 -8.86 -0.03 -1.37
N PRO A 116 -8.02 0.79 -2.04
CA PRO A 116 -6.66 1.09 -1.59
C PRO A 116 -6.62 1.81 -0.24
N PHE A 117 -7.60 2.69 0.04
CA PHE A 117 -7.70 3.37 1.32
C PHE A 117 -8.00 2.38 2.44
N PHE A 118 -9.01 1.54 2.23
CA PHE A 118 -9.37 0.49 3.19
C PHE A 118 -8.23 -0.49 3.41
N TYR A 119 -7.46 -0.83 2.37
CA TYR A 119 -6.28 -1.67 2.49
C TYR A 119 -5.23 -1.08 3.44
N ILE A 120 -4.92 0.22 3.34
CA ILE A 120 -3.93 0.84 4.24
C ILE A 120 -4.41 0.88 5.70
N VAL A 121 -5.70 1.17 5.91
CA VAL A 121 -6.31 1.14 7.25
C VAL A 121 -6.25 -0.29 7.80
N TYR A 122 -6.66 -1.26 7.01
CA TYR A 122 -6.63 -2.68 7.34
C TYR A 122 -5.22 -3.17 7.67
N PHE A 123 -4.24 -2.84 6.83
CA PHE A 123 -2.84 -3.20 7.03
C PHE A 123 -2.30 -2.64 8.35
N ARG A 124 -2.63 -1.38 8.67
CA ARG A 124 -2.23 -0.75 9.92
C ARG A 124 -2.89 -1.41 11.13
N LEU A 125 -4.16 -1.82 11.03
CA LEU A 125 -4.86 -2.56 12.07
C LEU A 125 -4.24 -3.96 12.28
N LEU A 126 -3.94 -4.69 11.22
CA LEU A 126 -3.24 -5.98 11.32
C LEU A 126 -1.90 -5.82 12.02
N LEU A 127 -1.12 -4.80 11.66
CA LEU A 127 0.16 -4.53 12.31
C LEU A 127 0.00 -4.22 13.79
N PHE A 128 -1.02 -3.47 14.16
CA PHE A 128 -1.32 -3.19 15.57
C PHE A 128 -1.68 -4.47 16.35
N LEU A 129 -2.47 -5.36 15.75
CA LEU A 129 -2.92 -6.62 16.35
C LEU A 129 -1.77 -7.62 16.51
N PHE A 130 -0.99 -7.84 15.46
CA PHE A 130 0.07 -8.84 15.46
C PHE A 130 1.35 -8.28 16.06
N TYR A 131 1.73 -7.04 15.78
CA TYR A 131 3.03 -6.47 16.13
C TYR A 131 2.87 -5.17 16.94
N LYS A 132 2.24 -5.29 18.11
CA LYS A 132 2.06 -4.16 19.03
C LYS A 132 3.39 -3.45 19.33
N GLY A 133 3.45 -2.16 19.03
CA GLY A 133 4.63 -1.34 19.31
C GLY A 133 5.82 -1.55 18.36
N PHE A 134 5.62 -2.14 17.17
CA PHE A 134 6.72 -2.37 16.22
C PHE A 134 7.48 -1.10 15.82
N ILE A 135 6.82 0.07 15.89
CA ILE A 135 7.43 1.38 15.61
C ILE A 135 8.66 1.63 16.49
N ASN A 136 8.65 1.12 17.73
CA ASN A 136 9.72 1.30 18.71
C ASN A 136 10.66 0.09 18.80
N THR A 137 10.45 -0.93 17.96
CA THR A 137 11.21 -2.18 18.02
C THR A 137 12.24 -2.21 16.90
N TYR A 138 13.48 -2.60 17.20
CA TYR A 138 14.54 -2.73 16.19
C TYR A 138 14.22 -3.79 15.13
N LYS A 139 13.52 -4.85 15.54
CA LYS A 139 13.04 -5.91 14.63
C LYS A 139 11.71 -5.52 14.00
N LYS A 140 11.73 -5.20 12.71
CA LYS A 140 10.52 -4.90 11.94
C LYS A 140 9.79 -6.19 11.54
N PRO A 141 8.45 -6.14 11.42
CA PRO A 141 7.68 -7.25 10.88
C PRO A 141 8.12 -7.57 9.45
N ILE A 142 8.21 -8.86 9.13
CA ILE A 142 8.54 -9.34 7.79
C ILE A 142 7.26 -9.87 7.15
N ILE A 143 7.02 -9.41 5.94
CA ILE A 143 5.94 -9.85 5.07
C ILE A 143 6.50 -10.93 4.15
N LEU A 144 5.75 -12.02 4.07
CA LEU A 144 6.03 -13.08 3.12
C LEU A 144 5.21 -12.81 1.87
N PHE A 145 5.85 -12.98 0.72
CA PHE A 145 5.22 -12.87 -0.58
C PHE A 145 5.13 -14.26 -1.22
N ALA A 146 4.10 -14.46 -2.03
CA ALA A 146 3.97 -15.67 -2.82
C ALA A 146 5.12 -15.74 -3.85
N SER A 147 5.85 -16.85 -3.89
CA SER A 147 6.96 -17.06 -4.82
C SER A 147 6.66 -18.15 -5.85
N LYS A 148 7.39 -18.15 -6.98
CA LYS A 148 7.32 -19.24 -7.97
C LYS A 148 7.64 -20.56 -7.25
N GLY A 149 6.66 -21.48 -7.23
CA GLY A 149 6.72 -22.74 -6.48
C GLY A 149 5.81 -22.82 -5.25
N GLY A 150 4.91 -21.86 -5.04
CA GLY A 150 3.84 -21.93 -4.03
C GLY A 150 4.28 -21.70 -2.59
N ASN A 151 5.57 -21.45 -2.36
CA ASN A 151 6.11 -21.22 -1.03
C ASN A 151 6.13 -19.72 -0.70
N TRP A 152 5.68 -19.38 0.50
CA TRP A 152 5.82 -18.05 1.10
C TRP A 152 7.29 -17.74 1.37
N LYS A 153 7.80 -16.61 0.85
CA LYS A 153 9.19 -16.19 1.05
C LYS A 153 9.27 -14.70 1.37
N PRO A 154 10.21 -14.27 2.23
CA PRO A 154 10.50 -12.85 2.37
C PRO A 154 11.05 -12.27 1.06
N GLU A 155 10.90 -10.96 0.87
CA GLU A 155 11.42 -10.25 -0.31
C GLU A 155 12.94 -10.43 -0.47
N ASN A 156 13.68 -10.41 0.64
CA ASN A 156 15.13 -10.63 0.69
C ASN A 156 15.46 -11.82 1.61
N PRO A 157 15.45 -13.06 1.10
CA PRO A 157 15.75 -14.24 1.91
C PRO A 157 17.22 -14.25 2.30
N THR A 158 17.50 -14.18 3.61
CA THR A 158 18.82 -14.52 4.15
C THR A 158 18.87 -16.03 4.39
N HIS A 159 20.01 -16.67 4.08
CA HIS A 159 20.18 -18.14 4.14
C HIS A 159 19.93 -18.78 5.52
N ALA A 160 19.73 -17.98 6.58
CA ALA A 160 19.46 -18.44 7.94
C ALA A 160 18.13 -17.93 8.53
N TYR A 161 17.23 -17.35 7.72
CA TYR A 161 15.96 -16.83 8.24
C TYR A 161 14.94 -17.95 8.48
N ASN A 162 14.56 -18.15 9.74
CA ASN A 162 13.48 -19.07 10.09
C ASN A 162 12.14 -18.32 10.15
N ILE A 163 11.20 -18.72 9.30
CA ILE A 163 9.87 -18.11 9.18
C ILE A 163 9.00 -18.55 10.35
N SER A 164 8.43 -17.60 11.09
CA SER A 164 7.51 -17.89 12.18
C SER A 164 6.07 -18.10 11.70
N LYS A 165 5.29 -18.92 12.42
CA LYS A 165 3.84 -19.10 12.16
C LYS A 165 3.07 -17.77 12.16
N LYS A 166 3.51 -16.83 13.01
CA LYS A 166 2.93 -15.50 13.13
C LYS A 166 3.06 -14.69 11.84
N GLU A 167 4.21 -14.77 11.18
CA GLU A 167 4.48 -14.07 9.91
C GLU A 167 3.68 -14.66 8.76
N ILE A 168 3.51 -15.99 8.75
CA ILE A 168 2.66 -16.68 7.78
C ILE A 168 1.22 -16.19 7.91
N ILE A 169 0.63 -16.30 9.11
CA ILE A 169 -0.77 -15.87 9.34
C ILE A 169 -0.95 -14.39 9.02
N PHE A 170 0.01 -13.54 9.42
CA PHE A 170 -0.04 -12.13 9.11
C PHE A 170 -0.03 -11.84 7.60
N SER A 171 0.85 -12.52 6.85
CA SER A 171 0.99 -12.33 5.41
C SER A 171 -0.22 -12.87 4.65
N ASP A 172 -0.73 -14.04 5.05
CA ASP A 172 -1.97 -14.62 4.52
C ASP A 172 -3.16 -13.68 4.74
N LEU A 173 -3.33 -13.14 5.96
CA LEU A 173 -4.40 -12.18 6.24
C LEU A 173 -4.22 -10.90 5.45
N LEU A 174 -2.99 -10.39 5.31
CA LEU A 174 -2.73 -9.17 4.56
C LEU A 174 -3.14 -9.31 3.08
N PHE A 175 -2.88 -10.47 2.47
CA PHE A 175 -3.22 -10.72 1.08
C PHE A 175 -4.69 -11.15 0.88
N PHE A 176 -5.14 -12.18 1.60
CA PHE A 176 -6.48 -12.77 1.41
C PHE A 176 -7.59 -12.03 2.15
N GLY A 177 -7.28 -11.33 3.24
CA GLY A 177 -8.26 -10.62 4.06
C GLY A 177 -9.15 -9.66 3.26
N PRO A 178 -8.58 -8.77 2.43
CA PRO A 178 -9.37 -7.89 1.57
C PRO A 178 -10.28 -8.66 0.59
N ILE A 179 -9.80 -9.78 0.03
CA ILE A 179 -10.58 -10.62 -0.90
C ILE A 179 -11.76 -11.28 -0.18
N LEU A 180 -11.52 -11.85 1.00
CA LEU A 180 -12.56 -12.46 1.82
C LEU A 180 -13.62 -11.41 2.22
N PHE A 181 -13.19 -10.22 2.62
CA PHE A 181 -14.10 -9.14 2.97
C PHE A 181 -14.95 -8.70 1.76
N ALA A 182 -14.33 -8.53 0.59
CA ALA A 182 -15.05 -8.21 -0.64
C ALA A 182 -16.07 -9.31 -1.01
N GLY A 183 -15.70 -10.59 -0.86
CA GLY A 183 -16.59 -11.73 -1.09
C GLY A 183 -17.80 -11.74 -0.16
N VAL A 184 -17.60 -11.46 1.13
CA VAL A 184 -18.69 -11.35 2.12
C VAL A 184 -19.62 -10.20 1.77
N VAL A 185 -19.09 -9.03 1.42
CA VAL A 185 -19.89 -7.87 1.00
C VAL A 185 -20.69 -8.19 -0.27
N ALA A 186 -20.07 -8.82 -1.27
CA ALA A 186 -20.74 -9.21 -2.50
C ALA A 186 -21.88 -10.21 -2.23
N TYR A 187 -21.67 -11.20 -1.34
CA TYR A 187 -22.70 -12.15 -0.94
C TYR A 187 -23.95 -11.46 -0.36
N PHE A 188 -23.78 -10.51 0.56
CA PHE A 188 -24.91 -9.78 1.16
C PHE A 188 -25.61 -8.83 0.18
N ILE A 189 -24.89 -8.28 -0.80
CA ILE A 189 -25.50 -7.44 -1.85
C ILE A 189 -26.33 -8.29 -2.80
N LEU A 190 -25.84 -9.47 -3.20
CA LEU A 190 -26.51 -10.36 -4.16
C LEU A 190 -27.70 -11.12 -3.58
N GLN A 191 -27.83 -11.18 -2.26
CA GLN A 191 -29.02 -11.75 -1.60
C GLN A 191 -30.21 -10.78 -1.48
N LYS A 192 -30.03 -9.51 -1.86
CA LYS A 192 -31.12 -8.55 -1.97
C LYS A 192 -31.68 -8.53 -3.38
#